data_AF-A0A6P3Z6W4-F1
#
_entry.id   AF-A0A6P3Z6W4-F1
#
_cell.length_a   1.000
_cell.length_b   1.000
_cell.length_c   1.000
_cell.angle_alpha   90.00
_cell.angle_beta   90.00
_cell.angle_gamma   90.00
#
_symmetry.space_group_name_H-M   'P 1'
#
loop_
_entity.id
_entity.type
_entity.pdbx_description
1 polymer ?
#
loop_
_entity_poly.entity_id
_entity_poly.type
_entity_poly.pdbx_seq_one_letter_code
_entity_poly.pdbx_strand_id
1 'polypeptide(L)'
;MVLNLLAGAKVTRRSNESEDMKANQTGRTLEEARKLVEQSFGNYVSSSVMAAAKEELNKIKKEIEMLTSEVSDDAIDEKSRKLLSEAAYKEIADLQEELRAQKRLRTELRKRMESQKISSLKPLLEESENGQLPFLCLQYKDSDGVQHSVPAVYLGKVDSLSGSKLEKMVSTDDSFALDVPREETSSSDSQMNLDFEPSYYVALGSDNSWYLFTEKWVKTVYKTGFPNVALALGDALPREIMRMLLDKSEMKWDKLADSEIGALWCMEGSLETWSWSLNVPVLNSLSENDELLHTSEAYHGAVESYKDQRNKVSRLKKKISRTEGFREYKKIIDMAKFTVEKIKRLKARSRRLINRIEQIEPSGWKEFLQISNVIHEARALDINTHVIFPLGETAAAIRGENELWLAMVLRNKVLLDLKPAQLAAVLASLVSEGIKVRPWKNNSYIYEPSTTVINVINFLDGQRSFLVEFQEKHGVNISCCLDSQFSGMVEAWASGLTWREMMMDCAMDEGDLARLLRRTIDILAQVPKLPDIDPILQRNAKAASDVMDRPPISELAG
;
A
#
# COMPACT_ATOMS: atom_id res chain seq x y z
N MET A 1 -12.51 -30.76 8.45
CA MET A 1 -11.24 -31.41 7.99
C MET A 1 -10.12 -31.36 9.04
N VAL A 2 -9.72 -30.17 9.52
CA VAL A 2 -8.60 -30.01 10.48
C VAL A 2 -8.77 -30.86 11.74
N LEU A 3 -9.95 -30.82 12.38
CA LEU A 3 -10.25 -31.63 13.56
C LEU A 3 -10.04 -33.12 13.30
N ASN A 4 -10.49 -33.64 12.16
CA ASN A 4 -10.35 -35.06 11.81
C ASN A 4 -8.91 -35.48 11.47
N LEU A 5 -8.06 -34.54 11.06
CA LEU A 5 -6.65 -34.82 10.73
C LEU A 5 -5.75 -34.73 11.97
N LEU A 6 -6.00 -33.76 12.85
CA LEU A 6 -5.12 -33.45 13.98
C LEU A 6 -5.60 -33.99 15.32
N ALA A 7 -6.87 -34.36 15.48
CA ALA A 7 -7.38 -34.89 16.74
C ALA A 7 -6.81 -36.29 17.03
N GLY A 8 -6.34 -36.46 18.25
CA GLY A 8 -5.96 -37.75 18.83
C GLY A 8 -6.85 -38.08 20.01
N ALA A 9 -6.37 -37.79 21.22
CA ALA A 9 -7.06 -38.15 22.46
C ALA A 9 -8.28 -37.24 22.75
N LYS A 10 -9.36 -37.84 23.24
CA LYS A 10 -10.59 -37.15 23.67
C LYS A 10 -10.53 -36.73 25.14
N VAL A 11 -10.97 -35.52 25.48
CA VAL A 11 -11.04 -35.06 26.88
C VAL A 11 -12.10 -35.83 27.67
N THR A 12 -13.22 -36.18 27.03
CA THR A 12 -14.41 -36.76 27.70
C THR A 12 -14.29 -38.25 28.02
N ARG A 13 -13.38 -38.98 27.36
CA ARG A 13 -13.12 -40.42 27.60
C ARG A 13 -11.72 -40.64 28.12
N ARG A 14 -11.56 -40.70 29.45
CA ARG A 14 -10.42 -41.39 30.06
C ARG A 14 -10.81 -42.82 30.42
N SER A 15 -9.96 -43.76 30.01
CA SER A 15 -9.84 -45.16 30.47
C SER A 15 -11.01 -46.13 30.26
N ASN A 16 -11.21 -46.64 29.04
CA ASN A 16 -11.69 -48.02 28.77
C ASN A 16 -11.65 -48.40 27.27
N GLU A 17 -10.60 -48.01 26.54
CA GLU A 17 -10.37 -48.47 25.16
C GLU A 17 -9.10 -49.34 25.13
N SER A 18 -9.20 -50.54 24.55
CA SER A 18 -8.12 -51.53 24.41
C SER A 18 -6.93 -50.95 23.66
N GLU A 19 -5.72 -51.51 23.87
CA GLU A 19 -4.49 -50.98 23.26
C GLU A 19 -4.52 -50.92 21.72
N ASP A 20 -5.28 -51.80 21.06
CA ASP A 20 -5.49 -51.77 19.61
C ASP A 20 -6.32 -50.55 19.13
N MET A 21 -7.21 -49.99 19.96
CA MET A 21 -7.96 -48.76 19.64
C MET A 21 -7.13 -47.50 19.87
N LYS A 22 -6.14 -47.54 20.79
CA LYS A 22 -5.22 -46.43 21.06
C LYS A 22 -4.27 -46.17 19.89
N ALA A 23 -3.85 -47.21 19.17
CA ALA A 23 -3.00 -47.08 17.99
C ALA A 23 -3.68 -46.35 16.82
N ASN A 24 -5.01 -46.36 16.75
CA ASN A 24 -5.80 -45.66 15.72
C ASN A 24 -6.14 -44.20 16.09
N GLN A 25 -5.78 -43.72 17.29
CA GLN A 25 -6.12 -42.38 17.80
C GLN A 25 -4.89 -41.53 18.15
N THR A 26 -3.73 -41.79 17.55
CA THR A 26 -2.61 -40.83 17.59
C THR A 26 -2.88 -39.74 16.56
N GLY A 27 -3.20 -38.52 17.01
CA GLY A 27 -3.39 -37.38 16.12
C GLY A 27 -2.18 -37.18 15.22
N ARG A 28 -2.40 -36.83 13.95
CA ARG A 28 -1.30 -36.65 12.99
C ARG A 28 -0.54 -35.38 13.30
N THR A 29 0.77 -35.42 13.09
CA THR A 29 1.60 -34.21 13.18
C THR A 29 1.26 -33.23 12.05
N LEU A 30 1.60 -31.94 12.22
CA LEU A 30 1.39 -30.95 11.17
C LEU A 30 2.12 -31.31 9.86
N GLU A 31 3.28 -31.97 9.93
CA GLU A 31 4.02 -32.40 8.73
C GLU A 31 3.31 -33.54 7.98
N GLU A 32 2.72 -34.49 8.70
CA GLU A 32 1.92 -35.56 8.11
C GLU A 32 0.61 -35.03 7.51
N ALA A 33 -0.05 -34.12 8.24
CA ALA A 33 -1.24 -33.43 7.75
C ALA A 33 -0.92 -32.61 6.49
N ARG A 34 0.24 -31.92 6.45
CA ARG A 34 0.71 -31.18 5.28
C ARG A 34 0.84 -32.07 4.06
N LYS A 35 1.52 -33.23 4.20
CA LYS A 35 1.66 -34.17 3.08
C LYS A 35 0.31 -34.63 2.53
N LEU A 36 -0.67 -34.89 3.41
CA LEU A 36 -2.00 -35.33 2.99
C LEU A 36 -2.81 -34.20 2.35
N VAL A 37 -2.75 -32.99 2.90
CA VAL A 37 -3.39 -31.80 2.31
C VAL A 37 -2.77 -31.52 0.94
N GLU A 38 -1.44 -31.52 0.83
CA GLU A 38 -0.75 -31.33 -0.45
C GLU A 38 -1.04 -32.48 -1.44
N GLN A 39 -1.19 -33.73 -1.00
CA GLN A 39 -1.59 -34.85 -1.87
C GLN A 39 -3.07 -34.76 -2.32
N SER A 40 -3.96 -34.32 -1.43
CA SER A 40 -5.41 -34.24 -1.71
C SER A 40 -5.75 -33.03 -2.60
N PHE A 41 -5.07 -31.91 -2.41
CA PHE A 41 -5.29 -30.68 -3.17
C PHE A 41 -4.32 -30.52 -4.36
N GLY A 42 -3.18 -31.23 -4.38
CA GLY A 42 -2.08 -31.01 -5.33
C GLY A 42 -2.09 -31.86 -6.61
N ASN A 43 -3.13 -32.66 -6.86
CA ASN A 43 -3.01 -33.78 -7.80
C ASN A 43 -3.56 -33.62 -9.23
N TYR A 44 -4.04 -32.46 -9.69
CA TYR A 44 -4.53 -32.44 -11.09
C TYR A 44 -4.22 -31.23 -11.98
N VAL A 45 -3.98 -30.03 -11.44
CA VAL A 45 -3.73 -28.85 -12.31
C VAL A 45 -2.60 -27.96 -11.80
N SER A 46 -2.38 -27.87 -10.50
CA SER A 46 -1.34 -26.99 -9.92
C SER A 46 0.07 -27.55 -10.09
N SER A 47 0.31 -28.85 -9.89
CA SER A 47 1.67 -29.43 -9.90
C SER A 47 2.38 -29.38 -11.26
N SER A 48 1.67 -29.71 -12.35
CA SER A 48 2.21 -29.64 -13.72
C SER A 48 2.45 -28.21 -14.18
N VAL A 49 1.51 -27.31 -13.90
CA VAL A 49 1.62 -25.87 -14.22
C VAL A 49 2.75 -25.23 -13.41
N MET A 50 2.92 -25.62 -12.14
CA MET A 50 4.02 -25.16 -11.28
C MET A 50 5.39 -25.66 -11.76
N ALA A 51 5.48 -26.94 -12.17
CA ALA A 51 6.70 -27.48 -12.74
C ALA A 51 7.10 -26.73 -14.03
N ALA A 52 6.14 -26.55 -14.95
CA ALA A 52 6.37 -25.80 -16.19
C ALA A 52 6.75 -24.34 -15.91
N ALA A 53 6.11 -23.67 -14.95
CA ALA A 53 6.44 -22.30 -14.56
C ALA A 53 7.85 -22.20 -13.94
N LYS A 54 8.27 -23.16 -13.12
CA LYS A 54 9.63 -23.21 -12.56
C LYS A 54 10.68 -23.45 -13.64
N GLU A 55 10.42 -24.31 -14.61
CA GLU A 55 11.31 -24.53 -15.76
C GLU A 55 11.47 -23.26 -16.61
N GLU A 56 10.36 -22.60 -16.95
CA GLU A 56 10.39 -21.33 -17.70
C GLU A 56 11.14 -20.24 -16.94
N LEU A 57 10.96 -20.16 -15.62
CA LEU A 57 11.70 -19.23 -14.77
C LEU A 57 13.21 -19.49 -14.82
N ASN A 58 13.63 -20.77 -14.78
CA ASN A 58 15.03 -21.15 -14.90
C ASN A 58 15.62 -20.80 -16.28
N LYS A 59 14.85 -20.99 -17.37
CA LYS A 59 15.27 -20.57 -18.72
C LYS A 59 15.48 -19.06 -18.79
N ILE A 60 14.53 -18.28 -18.27
CA ILE A 60 14.63 -16.80 -18.25
C ILE A 60 15.84 -16.35 -17.42
N LYS A 61 16.10 -16.98 -16.27
CA LYS A 61 17.28 -16.66 -15.45
C LYS A 61 18.59 -16.92 -16.19
N LYS A 62 18.74 -18.07 -16.85
CA LYS A 62 19.91 -18.40 -17.67
C LYS A 62 20.08 -17.42 -18.84
N GLU A 63 18.98 -17.03 -19.50
CA GLU A 63 19.04 -16.04 -20.58
C GLU A 63 19.48 -14.66 -20.06
N ILE A 64 18.98 -14.23 -18.88
CA ILE A 64 19.43 -12.98 -18.26
C ILE A 64 20.93 -13.04 -17.94
N GLU A 65 21.41 -14.15 -17.37
CA GLU A 65 22.82 -14.32 -17.02
C GLU A 65 23.73 -14.23 -18.26
N MET A 66 23.39 -14.95 -19.33
CA MET A 66 24.09 -14.90 -20.61
C MET A 66 24.08 -13.50 -21.24
N LEU A 67 22.92 -12.84 -21.29
CA LEU A 67 22.85 -11.48 -21.84
C LEU A 67 23.59 -10.45 -20.97
N THR A 68 23.67 -10.67 -19.66
CA THR A 68 24.38 -9.77 -18.76
C THR A 68 25.90 -9.88 -18.96
N SER A 69 26.43 -11.09 -19.20
CA SER A 69 27.86 -11.26 -19.51
C SER A 69 28.23 -10.70 -20.89
N GLU A 70 27.34 -10.73 -21.87
CA GLU A 70 27.57 -10.15 -23.21
C GLU A 70 27.65 -8.62 -23.25
N VAL A 71 27.15 -7.96 -22.20
CA VAL A 71 27.00 -6.50 -22.09
C VAL A 71 27.87 -5.93 -20.97
N SER A 72 28.73 -6.75 -20.35
CA SER A 72 29.73 -6.23 -19.43
C SER A 72 30.69 -5.28 -20.15
N ASP A 73 31.27 -4.35 -19.40
CA ASP A 73 32.23 -3.39 -19.94
C ASP A 73 33.42 -4.11 -20.60
N ASP A 74 33.89 -5.22 -20.01
CA ASP A 74 34.95 -6.07 -20.56
C ASP A 74 34.55 -6.71 -21.89
N ALA A 75 33.32 -7.22 -22.00
CA ALA A 75 32.82 -7.82 -23.24
C ALA A 75 32.62 -6.79 -24.36
N ILE A 76 32.18 -5.57 -24.01
CA ILE A 76 32.09 -4.45 -24.94
C ILE A 76 33.49 -4.03 -25.38
N ASP A 77 34.45 -3.97 -24.47
CA ASP A 77 35.84 -3.64 -24.77
C ASP A 77 36.46 -4.67 -25.73
N GLU A 78 36.33 -5.96 -25.42
CA GLU A 78 36.83 -7.04 -26.26
C GLU A 78 36.19 -7.02 -27.66
N LYS A 79 34.87 -6.79 -27.76
CA LYS A 79 34.17 -6.61 -29.05
C LYS A 79 34.69 -5.40 -29.81
N SER A 80 34.95 -4.30 -29.12
CA SER A 80 35.46 -3.08 -29.74
C SER A 80 36.89 -3.23 -30.27
N ARG A 81 37.78 -3.93 -29.55
CA ARG A 81 39.14 -4.26 -30.03
C ARG A 81 39.15 -5.20 -31.24
N LYS A 82 38.17 -6.10 -31.34
CA LYS A 82 38.05 -7.03 -32.48
C LYS A 82 37.52 -6.36 -33.75
N LEU A 83 36.65 -5.37 -33.61
CA LEU A 83 35.95 -4.72 -34.73
C LEU A 83 36.67 -3.47 -35.25
N LEU A 84 37.41 -2.76 -34.38
CA LEU A 84 38.11 -1.52 -34.73
C LEU A 84 39.60 -1.80 -35.00
N SER A 85 40.22 -1.00 -35.87
CA SER A 85 41.68 -0.99 -36.01
C SER A 85 42.33 -0.43 -34.73
N GLU A 86 43.56 -0.85 -34.41
CA GLU A 86 44.26 -0.37 -33.20
C GLU A 86 44.39 1.15 -33.16
N ALA A 87 44.61 1.79 -34.31
CA ALA A 87 44.71 3.24 -34.42
C ALA A 87 43.36 3.93 -34.15
N ALA A 88 42.26 3.40 -34.72
CA ALA A 88 40.92 3.96 -34.51
C ALA A 88 40.43 3.75 -33.07
N TYR A 89 40.73 2.60 -32.47
CA TYR A 89 40.40 2.32 -31.07
C TYR A 89 41.13 3.28 -30.11
N LYS A 90 42.45 3.49 -30.31
CA LYS A 90 43.23 4.46 -29.53
C LYS A 90 42.69 5.89 -29.71
N GLU A 91 42.40 6.31 -30.94
CA GLU A 91 41.85 7.64 -31.21
C GLU A 91 40.51 7.87 -30.47
N ILE A 92 39.61 6.87 -30.46
CA ILE A 92 38.34 6.97 -29.74
C ILE A 92 38.57 7.01 -28.22
N ALA A 93 39.48 6.17 -27.70
CA ALA A 93 39.80 6.14 -26.28
C ALA A 93 40.31 7.52 -25.80
N ASP A 94 41.28 8.10 -26.51
CA ASP A 94 41.84 9.42 -26.22
C ASP A 94 40.78 10.51 -26.29
N LEU A 95 39.95 10.51 -27.34
CA LEU A 95 38.88 11.50 -27.50
C LEU A 95 37.78 11.35 -26.42
N GLN A 96 37.48 10.14 -25.97
CA GLN A 96 36.54 9.90 -24.89
C GLN A 96 37.09 10.33 -23.54
N GLU A 97 38.38 10.08 -23.28
CA GLU A 97 39.06 10.54 -22.08
C GLU A 97 39.08 12.07 -22.01
N GLU A 98 39.43 12.73 -23.11
CA GLU A 98 39.36 14.18 -23.26
C GLU A 98 37.91 14.68 -23.02
N LEU A 99 36.91 14.01 -23.60
CA LEU A 99 35.51 14.37 -23.34
C LEU A 99 35.12 14.20 -21.87
N ARG A 100 35.61 13.17 -21.18
CA ARG A 100 35.38 12.96 -19.74
C ARG A 100 36.04 14.05 -18.92
N ALA A 101 37.31 14.38 -19.19
CA ALA A 101 38.03 15.47 -18.53
C ALA A 101 37.31 16.81 -18.70
N GLN A 102 36.91 17.15 -19.93
CA GLN A 102 36.20 18.40 -20.23
C GLN A 102 34.80 18.44 -19.60
N LYS A 103 34.13 17.29 -19.43
CA LYS A 103 32.86 17.19 -18.67
C LYS A 103 33.07 17.40 -17.17
N ARG A 104 34.17 16.89 -16.58
CA ARG A 104 34.54 17.11 -15.18
C ARG A 104 34.82 18.61 -14.93
N LEU A 105 35.61 19.23 -15.80
CA LEU A 105 35.86 20.68 -15.75
C LEU A 105 34.55 21.48 -15.87
N ARG A 106 33.62 21.06 -16.73
CA ARG A 106 32.30 21.70 -16.85
C ARG A 106 31.49 21.58 -15.55
N THR A 107 31.54 20.45 -14.85
CA THR A 107 30.85 20.30 -13.55
C THR A 107 31.49 21.14 -12.47
N GLU A 108 32.82 21.24 -12.46
CA GLU A 108 33.57 22.10 -11.54
C GLU A 108 33.27 23.58 -11.77
N LEU A 109 33.33 24.05 -13.02
CA LEU A 109 32.96 25.42 -13.38
C LEU A 109 31.49 25.74 -13.08
N ARG A 110 30.59 24.74 -13.16
CA ARG A 110 29.20 24.90 -12.72
C ARG A 110 29.13 25.16 -11.21
N LYS A 111 29.83 24.36 -10.41
CA LYS A 111 29.90 24.55 -8.94
C LYS A 111 30.48 25.92 -8.61
N ARG A 112 31.56 26.33 -9.28
CA ARG A 112 32.17 27.65 -9.12
C ARG A 112 31.25 28.80 -9.51
N MET A 113 30.50 28.67 -10.60
CA MET A 113 29.49 29.66 -10.99
C MET A 113 28.38 29.76 -9.94
N GLU A 114 27.89 28.63 -9.42
CA GLU A 114 26.86 28.60 -8.37
C GLU A 114 27.38 29.21 -7.05
N SER A 115 28.63 28.97 -6.67
CA SER A 115 29.22 29.59 -5.47
C SER A 115 29.44 31.10 -5.63
N GLN A 116 29.95 31.55 -6.78
CA GLN A 116 30.13 32.97 -7.08
C GLN A 116 28.78 33.72 -7.16
N LYS A 117 27.73 33.05 -7.62
CA LYS A 117 26.36 33.57 -7.58
C LYS A 117 25.93 33.82 -6.14
N ILE A 118 26.05 32.82 -5.28
CA ILE A 118 25.65 32.91 -3.86
C ILE A 118 26.46 34.01 -3.15
N SER A 119 27.79 34.06 -3.35
CA SER A 119 28.63 35.09 -2.74
C SER A 119 28.32 36.51 -3.22
N SER A 120 27.86 36.66 -4.48
CA SER A 120 27.43 37.97 -5.01
C SER A 120 26.03 38.36 -4.54
N LEU A 121 25.16 37.39 -4.23
CA LEU A 121 23.79 37.64 -3.75
C LEU A 121 23.74 38.08 -2.29
N LYS A 122 24.57 37.48 -1.42
CA LYS A 122 24.60 37.80 0.02
C LYS A 122 24.67 39.31 0.31
N PRO A 123 25.67 40.06 -0.19
CA PRO A 123 25.75 41.49 0.09
C PRO A 123 24.58 42.29 -0.50
N LEU A 124 24.03 41.87 -1.66
CA LEU A 124 22.89 42.54 -2.28
C LEU A 124 21.60 42.40 -1.44
N LEU A 125 21.40 41.25 -0.81
CA LEU A 125 20.26 41.01 0.09
C LEU A 125 20.43 41.76 1.41
N GLU A 126 21.64 41.81 1.96
CA GLU A 126 21.96 42.54 3.20
C GLU A 126 21.86 44.08 3.02
N GLU A 127 22.35 44.63 1.91
CA GLU A 127 22.25 46.08 1.63
C GLU A 127 20.79 46.54 1.41
N SER A 128 19.92 45.64 0.96
CA SER A 128 18.50 45.90 0.68
C SER A 128 17.64 46.03 1.95
N GLU A 129 18.19 45.80 3.14
CA GLU A 129 17.45 45.99 4.39
C GLU A 129 17.18 47.48 4.70
N ASN A 130 17.95 48.42 4.12
CA ASN A 130 18.01 49.82 4.56
C ASN A 130 17.24 50.87 3.71
N GLY A 131 16.37 50.50 2.76
CA GLY A 131 15.58 51.55 2.07
C GLY A 131 14.48 51.12 1.09
N GLN A 132 14.60 49.97 0.44
CA GLN A 132 13.63 49.50 -0.57
C GLN A 132 13.36 48.00 -0.40
N LEU A 133 12.20 47.52 -0.80
CA LEU A 133 11.84 46.10 -0.84
C LEU A 133 12.04 45.60 -2.29
N PRO A 134 13.24 45.11 -2.67
CA PRO A 134 13.54 44.77 -4.05
C PRO A 134 12.66 43.62 -4.55
N PHE A 135 12.34 43.65 -5.85
CA PHE A 135 11.80 42.48 -6.52
C PHE A 135 12.92 41.46 -6.74
N LEU A 136 12.59 40.18 -6.59
CA LEU A 136 13.46 39.05 -6.88
C LEU A 136 12.70 37.99 -7.67
N CYS A 137 13.44 37.13 -8.35
CA CYS A 137 12.85 35.95 -9.00
C CYS A 137 13.35 34.71 -8.28
N LEU A 138 12.43 33.94 -7.68
CA LEU A 138 12.73 32.61 -7.16
C LEU A 138 12.64 31.58 -8.29
N GLN A 139 13.50 30.57 -8.25
CA GLN A 139 13.51 29.50 -9.24
C GLN A 139 13.80 28.15 -8.59
N TYR A 140 12.86 27.22 -8.76
CA TYR A 140 12.95 25.86 -8.23
C TYR A 140 12.41 24.83 -9.23
N LYS A 141 12.63 23.55 -8.92
CA LYS A 141 12.02 22.43 -9.63
C LYS A 141 11.17 21.62 -8.68
N ASP A 142 9.96 21.29 -9.09
CA ASP A 142 9.07 20.43 -8.30
C ASP A 142 9.47 18.95 -8.39
N SER A 143 8.72 18.08 -7.70
CA SER A 143 8.90 16.62 -7.72
C SER A 143 8.79 16.00 -9.12
N ASP A 144 8.04 16.65 -10.00
CA ASP A 144 7.82 16.21 -11.39
C ASP A 144 8.91 16.74 -12.34
N GLY A 145 9.84 17.55 -11.82
CA GLY A 145 10.97 18.12 -12.55
C GLY A 145 10.62 19.35 -13.40
N VAL A 146 9.43 19.90 -13.24
CA VAL A 146 8.98 21.15 -13.89
C VAL A 146 9.66 22.34 -13.22
N GLN A 147 10.18 23.26 -14.04
CA GLN A 147 10.90 24.43 -13.57
C GLN A 147 9.94 25.60 -13.37
N HIS A 148 9.81 26.04 -12.12
CA HIS A 148 8.99 27.18 -11.74
C HIS A 148 9.84 28.43 -11.60
N SER A 149 9.29 29.59 -11.92
CA SER A 149 9.93 30.90 -11.74
C SER A 149 8.91 31.88 -11.21
N VAL A 150 9.11 32.34 -9.98
CA VAL A 150 8.13 33.15 -9.24
C VAL A 150 8.74 34.52 -8.97
N PRO A 151 8.17 35.60 -9.52
CA PRO A 151 8.53 36.94 -9.09
C PRO A 151 7.97 37.18 -7.69
N ALA A 152 8.80 37.72 -6.80
CA ALA A 152 8.46 37.96 -5.42
C ALA A 152 9.09 39.26 -4.92
N VAL A 153 8.53 39.82 -3.86
CA VAL A 153 9.07 40.99 -3.15
C VAL A 153 9.83 40.52 -1.94
N TYR A 154 11.10 40.90 -1.86
CA TYR A 154 11.95 40.63 -0.70
C TYR A 154 11.49 41.41 0.52
N LEU A 155 11.33 40.72 1.66
CA LEU A 155 10.94 41.33 2.93
C LEU A 155 12.10 41.50 3.91
N GLY A 156 13.07 40.59 3.95
CA GLY A 156 14.19 40.64 4.88
C GLY A 156 14.74 39.28 5.27
N LYS A 157 15.84 39.29 6.04
CA LYS A 157 16.40 38.09 6.68
C LYS A 157 15.51 37.67 7.86
N VAL A 158 15.36 36.37 8.09
CA VAL A 158 14.54 35.84 9.20
C VAL A 158 15.03 36.34 10.56
N ASP A 159 16.36 36.39 10.76
CA ASP A 159 16.98 36.86 12.00
C ASP A 159 16.68 38.34 12.31
N SER A 160 16.50 39.18 11.29
CA SER A 160 16.16 40.60 11.45
C SER A 160 14.65 40.83 11.66
N LEU A 161 13.81 39.84 11.33
CA LEU A 161 12.35 39.92 11.40
C LEU A 161 11.75 39.58 12.79
N SER A 162 12.56 39.14 13.76
CA SER A 162 12.24 38.95 15.19
C SER A 162 10.79 38.52 15.48
N GLY A 163 10.48 37.24 15.19
CA GLY A 163 9.25 36.57 15.57
C GLY A 163 9.54 35.16 16.09
N SER A 164 9.20 34.89 17.36
CA SER A 164 9.50 33.62 18.08
C SER A 164 8.97 32.32 17.45
N LYS A 165 8.18 32.39 16.37
CA LYS A 165 7.61 31.26 15.64
C LYS A 165 8.44 30.82 14.43
N LEU A 166 9.12 31.74 13.74
CA LEU A 166 9.95 31.42 12.56
C LEU A 166 11.33 30.89 12.97
N GLU A 167 11.92 31.45 14.02
CA GLU A 167 13.21 30.99 14.58
C GLU A 167 13.16 29.52 15.02
N LYS A 168 12.07 29.11 15.70
CA LYS A 168 11.88 27.72 16.13
C LYS A 168 11.85 26.72 14.97
N MET A 169 11.38 27.14 13.79
CA MET A 169 11.27 26.27 12.61
C MET A 169 12.62 26.12 11.90
N VAL A 170 13.41 27.20 11.79
CA VAL A 170 14.77 27.16 11.23
C VAL A 170 15.68 26.28 12.09
N SER A 171 15.59 26.39 13.43
CA SER A 171 16.38 25.55 14.36
C SER A 171 16.04 24.06 14.31
N THR A 172 14.81 23.68 13.95
CA THR A 172 14.42 22.27 13.86
C THR A 172 14.97 21.55 12.64
N ASP A 173 15.15 22.24 11.50
CA ASP A 173 15.64 21.61 10.26
C ASP A 173 17.18 21.51 10.24
N ASP A 174 17.90 22.47 10.83
CA ASP A 174 19.36 22.38 11.02
C ASP A 174 19.78 21.20 11.93
N SER A 175 18.89 20.76 12.83
CA SER A 175 19.12 19.58 13.67
C SER A 175 19.02 18.25 12.91
N PHE A 176 18.28 18.21 11.80
CA PHE A 176 18.09 17.02 10.97
C PHE A 176 19.19 16.84 9.91
N ALA A 177 19.91 17.91 9.55
CA ALA A 177 21.02 17.85 8.59
C ALA A 177 22.29 17.16 9.15
N LEU A 178 22.36 16.93 10.47
CA LEU A 178 23.54 16.34 11.13
C LEU A 178 23.48 14.81 11.35
N ASP A 179 22.35 14.15 11.09
CA ASP A 179 22.15 12.72 11.36
C ASP A 179 21.98 11.86 10.09
N VAL A 180 22.93 11.94 9.16
CA VAL A 180 23.14 10.89 8.13
C VAL A 180 24.39 10.09 8.50
N PRO A 181 24.31 8.75 8.68
CA PRO A 181 25.47 7.95 8.99
C PRO A 181 26.48 8.03 7.82
N ARG A 182 27.72 8.42 8.13
CA ARG A 182 28.85 8.32 7.21
C ARG A 182 29.08 6.85 6.86
N GLU A 183 28.63 6.41 5.69
CA GLU A 183 29.21 5.25 5.04
C GLU A 183 30.62 5.62 4.57
N GLU A 184 31.61 4.98 5.19
CA GLU A 184 33.02 5.08 4.82
C GLU A 184 33.21 4.60 3.37
N THR A 185 33.35 5.56 2.45
CA THR A 185 34.02 5.33 1.17
C THR A 185 35.30 6.15 1.16
N SER A 186 36.41 5.44 1.29
CA SER A 186 37.76 5.95 1.25
C SER A 186 38.08 6.56 -0.13
N SER A 187 38.09 7.88 -0.21
CA SER A 187 38.95 8.61 -1.14
C SER A 187 39.23 9.98 -0.55
N SER A 188 40.49 10.18 -0.22
CA SER A 188 41.06 11.42 0.31
C SER A 188 40.92 12.53 -0.73
N ASP A 189 39.96 13.42 -0.54
CA ASP A 189 40.02 14.77 -1.07
C ASP A 189 39.78 15.75 0.08
N SER A 190 40.81 16.54 0.32
CA SER A 190 40.97 17.57 1.32
C SER A 190 39.75 18.49 1.44
N GLN A 191 39.26 18.58 2.67
CA GLN A 191 38.34 19.58 3.22
C GLN A 191 38.55 20.98 2.65
N MET A 192 37.51 21.49 2.01
CA MET A 192 37.11 22.89 2.18
C MET A 192 35.72 22.84 2.81
N ASN A 193 35.67 22.68 4.13
CA ASN A 193 34.51 23.09 4.92
C ASN A 193 34.37 24.60 4.68
N LEU A 194 33.45 25.00 3.81
CA LEU A 194 32.93 26.35 3.87
C LEU A 194 31.83 26.30 4.92
N ASP A 195 32.08 26.92 6.06
CA ASP A 195 31.12 27.24 7.11
C ASP A 195 30.04 28.18 6.54
N PHE A 196 29.15 27.67 5.67
CA PHE A 196 27.97 28.39 5.20
C PHE A 196 26.80 27.99 6.09
N GLU A 197 26.65 28.69 7.22
CA GLU A 197 25.35 28.72 7.90
C GLU A 197 24.34 29.35 6.92
N PRO A 198 23.30 28.62 6.48
CA PRO A 198 22.35 29.12 5.51
C PRO A 198 21.55 30.27 6.13
N SER A 199 21.63 31.45 5.52
CA SER A 199 20.78 32.55 5.91
C SER A 199 19.42 32.37 5.25
N TYR A 200 18.36 32.30 6.06
CA TYR A 200 17.01 32.22 5.56
C TYR A 200 16.42 33.63 5.37
N TYR A 201 15.70 33.80 4.26
CA TYR A 201 15.05 35.04 3.86
C TYR A 201 13.58 34.81 3.57
N VAL A 202 12.79 35.87 3.71
CA VAL A 202 11.34 35.85 3.45
C VAL A 202 10.99 36.76 2.28
N ALA A 203 10.09 36.29 1.42
CA ALA A 203 9.52 37.07 0.32
C ALA A 203 8.04 36.76 0.10
N LEU A 204 7.30 37.70 -0.46
CA LEU A 204 5.91 37.51 -0.91
C LEU A 204 5.87 37.35 -2.43
N GLY A 205 5.39 36.21 -2.92
CA GLY A 205 5.25 35.92 -4.34
C GLY A 205 4.04 36.61 -4.99
N SER A 206 4.08 36.75 -6.32
CA SER A 206 2.94 37.23 -7.11
C SER A 206 1.70 36.32 -7.04
N ASP A 207 1.90 35.06 -6.66
CA ASP A 207 0.87 34.04 -6.46
C ASP A 207 0.15 34.17 -5.10
N ASN A 208 0.45 35.21 -4.33
CA ASN A 208 -0.03 35.40 -2.96
C ASN A 208 0.48 34.34 -1.98
N SER A 209 1.64 33.76 -2.24
CA SER A 209 2.29 32.84 -1.30
C SER A 209 3.50 33.50 -0.65
N TRP A 210 3.70 33.26 0.64
CA TRP A 210 4.93 33.54 1.35
C TRP A 210 5.97 32.47 1.06
N TYR A 211 7.19 32.89 0.80
CA TYR A 211 8.32 32.01 0.55
C TYR A 211 9.41 32.22 1.60
N LEU A 212 9.87 31.12 2.17
CA LEU A 212 11.06 31.07 3.03
C LEU A 212 12.16 30.34 2.24
N PHE A 213 13.28 31.01 1.99
CA PHE A 213 14.28 30.54 1.06
C PHE A 213 15.70 30.96 1.45
N THR A 214 16.69 30.23 0.93
CA THR A 214 18.11 30.57 0.97
C THR A 214 18.58 31.17 -0.37
N GLU A 215 19.78 31.73 -0.43
CA GLU A 215 20.33 32.38 -1.64
C GLU A 215 20.38 31.43 -2.86
N LYS A 216 20.38 30.11 -2.61
CA LYS A 216 20.34 29.07 -3.63
C LYS A 216 19.16 29.24 -4.59
N TRP A 217 18.00 29.62 -4.07
CA TRP A 217 16.73 29.64 -4.80
C TRP A 217 16.49 30.97 -5.54
N VAL A 218 17.31 31.99 -5.29
CA VAL A 218 17.22 33.29 -5.96
C VAL A 218 17.84 33.21 -7.34
N LYS A 219 17.05 33.35 -8.40
CA LYS A 219 17.55 33.46 -9.78
C LYS A 219 18.27 34.80 -10.00
N THR A 220 17.63 35.91 -9.63
CA THR A 220 18.14 37.28 -9.77
C THR A 220 17.42 38.24 -8.82
N VAL A 221 18.04 39.39 -8.54
CA VAL A 221 17.50 40.49 -7.74
C VAL A 221 17.49 41.74 -8.61
N TYR A 222 16.40 42.51 -8.57
CA TYR A 222 16.22 43.68 -9.40
C TYR A 222 16.48 44.96 -8.61
N LYS A 223 16.94 46.02 -9.30
CA LYS A 223 17.08 47.38 -8.73
C LYS A 223 15.75 47.99 -8.30
N THR A 224 14.66 47.58 -8.95
CA THR A 224 13.31 48.07 -8.68
C THR A 224 12.65 47.29 -7.54
N GLY A 225 11.77 47.94 -6.80
CA GLY A 225 11.13 47.38 -5.62
C GLY A 225 10.12 48.32 -4.99
N PHE A 226 9.38 47.87 -3.97
CA PHE A 226 8.48 48.77 -3.25
C PHE A 226 9.25 49.78 -2.42
N PRO A 227 8.87 51.07 -2.46
CA PRO A 227 9.43 52.06 -1.56
C PRO A 227 9.02 51.72 -0.14
N ASN A 228 9.98 51.64 0.79
CA ASN A 228 9.67 51.41 2.20
C ASN A 228 9.36 52.75 2.90
N VAL A 229 8.33 53.46 2.41
CA VAL A 229 7.92 54.79 2.91
C VAL A 229 6.44 54.73 3.32
N ALA A 230 6.12 55.32 4.47
CA ALA A 230 4.74 55.41 4.96
C ALA A 230 3.86 56.27 4.02
N LEU A 231 2.61 55.86 3.82
CA LEU A 231 1.67 56.56 2.92
C LEU A 231 1.15 57.88 3.53
N ALA A 232 0.96 57.93 4.84
CA ALA A 232 0.63 59.13 5.60
C ALA A 232 1.48 59.27 6.87
N LEU A 233 1.51 60.49 7.43
CA LEU A 233 2.23 60.83 8.67
C LEU A 233 1.62 60.04 9.84
N GLY A 234 2.31 58.99 10.29
CA GLY A 234 1.87 58.09 11.37
C GLY A 234 1.48 56.67 10.93
N ASP A 235 1.46 56.37 9.63
CA ASP A 235 1.28 55.00 9.15
C ASP A 235 2.53 54.15 9.36
N ALA A 236 2.34 52.84 9.57
CA ALA A 236 3.43 51.87 9.63
C ALA A 236 4.12 51.73 8.26
N LEU A 237 5.41 51.38 8.27
CA LEU A 237 6.16 51.17 7.03
C LEU A 237 5.63 49.93 6.28
N PRO A 238 5.66 49.88 4.93
CA PRO A 238 5.27 48.70 4.16
C PRO A 238 5.90 47.39 4.65
N ARG A 239 7.18 47.42 5.04
CA ARG A 239 7.89 46.27 5.62
C ARG A 239 7.30 45.83 6.97
N GLU A 240 6.90 46.76 7.81
CA GLU A 240 6.26 46.49 9.11
C GLU A 240 4.84 45.94 8.93
N ILE A 241 4.08 46.49 7.97
CA ILE A 241 2.74 46.00 7.63
C ILE A 241 2.82 44.55 7.15
N MET A 242 3.72 44.25 6.20
CA MET A 242 3.93 42.90 5.69
C MET A 242 4.39 41.93 6.78
N ARG A 243 5.26 42.36 7.71
CA ARG A 243 5.65 41.56 8.88
C ARG A 243 4.46 41.23 9.79
N MET A 244 3.61 42.22 10.08
CA MET A 244 2.40 42.01 10.87
C MET A 244 1.40 41.05 10.19
N LEU A 245 1.35 41.04 8.85
CA LEU A 245 0.53 40.10 8.08
C LEU A 245 1.10 38.68 8.14
N LEU A 246 2.42 38.53 8.08
CA LEU A 246 3.10 37.25 8.27
C LEU A 246 2.77 36.68 9.66
N ASP A 247 2.88 37.45 10.74
CA ASP A 247 2.65 36.94 12.11
C ASP A 247 1.20 36.53 12.42
N LYS A 248 0.22 37.03 11.65
CA LYS A 248 -1.22 36.78 11.86
C LYS A 248 -1.72 35.46 11.28
N SER A 249 -1.05 34.87 10.28
CA SER A 249 -1.52 33.64 9.63
C SER A 249 -1.21 32.39 10.46
N GLU A 250 -2.13 31.41 10.48
CA GLU A 250 -1.85 30.07 11.00
C GLU A 250 -0.82 29.38 10.08
N MET A 251 0.42 29.25 10.58
CA MET A 251 1.58 28.83 9.78
C MET A 251 1.55 27.32 9.48
N LYS A 252 1.12 26.94 8.28
CA LYS A 252 1.44 25.64 7.69
C LYS A 252 2.37 25.87 6.51
N TRP A 253 3.66 25.66 6.73
CA TRP A 253 4.68 25.76 5.70
C TRP A 253 4.84 24.41 5.01
N ASP A 254 4.70 24.42 3.69
CA ASP A 254 4.93 23.26 2.85
C ASP A 254 6.31 23.32 2.22
N LYS A 255 7.07 22.22 2.32
CA LYS A 255 8.40 22.09 1.73
C LYS A 255 8.27 21.85 0.23
N LEU A 256 8.72 22.81 -0.59
CA LEU A 256 8.65 22.72 -2.05
C LEU A 256 9.87 22.04 -2.67
N ALA A 257 11.06 22.34 -2.16
CA ALA A 257 12.31 21.80 -2.68
C ALA A 257 13.39 21.81 -1.59
N ASP A 258 14.38 20.93 -1.74
CA ASP A 258 15.49 20.79 -0.80
C ASP A 258 16.85 20.79 -1.50
N SER A 259 17.87 21.29 -0.81
CA SER A 259 19.24 21.32 -1.30
C SER A 259 20.25 21.27 -0.14
N GLU A 260 21.51 20.97 -0.46
CA GLU A 260 22.63 21.02 0.51
C GLU A 260 22.80 22.40 1.19
N ILE A 261 22.21 23.46 0.63
CA ILE A 261 22.32 24.86 1.09
C ILE A 261 20.94 25.34 1.61
N GLY A 262 20.09 24.42 2.07
CA GLY A 262 18.80 24.70 2.69
C GLY A 262 17.58 24.52 1.76
N ALA A 263 16.42 24.39 2.41
CA ALA A 263 15.13 24.13 1.78
C ALA A 263 14.39 25.40 1.35
N LEU A 264 13.48 25.26 0.39
CA LEU A 264 12.52 26.26 -0.03
C LEU A 264 11.14 25.87 0.51
N TRP A 265 10.52 26.77 1.26
CA TRP A 265 9.20 26.58 1.84
C TRP A 265 8.21 27.60 1.30
N CYS A 266 6.95 27.20 1.28
CA CYS A 266 5.83 28.01 0.83
C CYS A 266 4.70 28.00 1.86
N MET A 267 4.00 29.11 2.01
CA MET A 267 2.78 29.22 2.80
C MET A 267 1.80 30.13 2.08
N GLU A 268 0.52 29.74 2.01
CA GLU A 268 -0.51 30.58 1.41
C GLU A 268 -0.72 31.87 2.21
N GLY A 269 -0.79 33.01 1.51
CA GLY A 269 -1.03 34.33 2.09
C GLY A 269 -2.50 34.57 2.41
N SER A 270 -2.76 35.58 3.25
CA SER A 270 -4.12 35.99 3.61
C SER A 270 -4.79 36.83 2.51
N LEU A 271 -6.06 37.20 2.71
CA LEU A 271 -6.76 38.11 1.80
C LEU A 271 -6.09 39.51 1.79
N GLU A 272 -5.53 39.95 2.91
CA GLU A 272 -4.82 41.23 3.00
C GLU A 272 -3.48 41.22 2.27
N THR A 273 -2.79 40.07 2.17
CA THR A 273 -1.54 39.98 1.40
C THR A 273 -1.80 39.97 -0.11
N TRP A 274 -3.00 39.63 -0.55
CA TRP A 274 -3.36 39.56 -1.97
C TRP A 274 -3.24 40.91 -2.68
N SER A 275 -3.60 42.01 -2.02
CA SER A 275 -3.40 43.35 -2.60
C SER A 275 -1.93 43.69 -2.80
N TRP A 276 -1.04 43.16 -1.97
CA TRP A 276 0.40 43.35 -2.11
C TRP A 276 0.98 42.45 -3.20
N SER A 277 0.54 41.19 -3.29
CA SER A 277 0.99 40.25 -4.32
C SER A 277 0.63 40.71 -5.74
N LEU A 278 -0.54 41.35 -5.91
CA LEU A 278 -0.98 41.92 -7.20
C LEU A 278 -0.07 43.05 -7.70
N ASN A 279 0.66 43.71 -6.81
CA ASN A 279 1.60 44.77 -7.16
C ASN A 279 3.01 44.23 -7.49
N VAL A 280 3.23 42.92 -7.38
CA VAL A 280 4.48 42.27 -7.81
C VAL A 280 4.46 42.14 -9.34
N PRO A 281 5.44 42.70 -10.06
CA PRO A 281 5.45 42.67 -11.51
C PRO A 281 5.57 41.23 -12.05
N VAL A 282 4.88 40.96 -13.17
CA VAL A 282 5.09 39.72 -13.93
C VAL A 282 6.50 39.69 -14.53
N LEU A 283 7.12 38.52 -14.64
CA LEU A 283 8.53 38.38 -15.06
C LEU A 283 8.88 39.10 -16.36
N ASN A 284 7.97 39.15 -17.35
CA ASN A 284 8.22 39.82 -18.63
C ASN A 284 8.28 41.36 -18.54
N SER A 285 7.81 41.94 -17.44
CA SER A 285 7.84 43.39 -17.23
C SER A 285 9.13 43.88 -16.55
N LEU A 286 9.93 42.97 -15.99
CA LEU A 286 11.20 43.28 -15.37
C LEU A 286 12.31 43.26 -16.43
N SER A 287 13.08 44.34 -16.54
CA SER A 287 14.14 44.46 -17.54
C SER A 287 15.38 43.66 -17.14
N GLU A 288 16.02 43.00 -18.10
CA GLU A 288 17.32 42.33 -17.90
C GLU A 288 18.42 43.33 -17.48
N ASN A 289 18.28 44.62 -17.83
CA ASN A 289 19.22 45.67 -17.44
C ASN A 289 19.14 46.07 -15.95
N ASP A 290 18.03 45.72 -15.30
CA ASP A 290 17.79 46.00 -13.88
C ASP A 290 18.29 44.87 -12.97
N GLU A 291 18.80 43.77 -13.54
CA GLU A 291 19.33 42.63 -12.80
C GLU A 291 20.67 42.96 -12.13
N LEU A 292 20.67 42.99 -10.80
CA LEU A 292 21.85 43.30 -9.98
C LEU A 292 22.91 42.19 -9.98
N LEU A 293 22.54 40.95 -10.32
CA LEU A 293 23.53 39.87 -10.38
C LEU A 293 24.56 40.06 -11.50
N HIS A 294 24.14 40.68 -12.61
CA HIS A 294 25.00 40.88 -13.76
C HIS A 294 26.05 41.98 -13.57
N THR A 295 25.96 42.79 -12.50
CA THR A 295 26.96 43.83 -12.20
C THR A 295 28.19 43.27 -11.47
N SER A 296 28.15 42.04 -10.96
CA SER A 296 29.32 41.38 -10.37
C SER A 296 30.24 40.83 -11.45
N GLU A 297 31.43 41.43 -11.60
CA GLU A 297 32.45 40.98 -12.56
C GLU A 297 32.85 39.51 -12.33
N ALA A 298 32.91 39.08 -11.06
CA ALA A 298 33.29 37.73 -10.68
C ALA A 298 32.24 36.68 -11.10
N TYR A 299 30.94 36.99 -10.94
CA TYR A 299 29.86 36.12 -11.40
C TYR A 299 29.77 36.10 -12.93
N HIS A 300 29.89 37.26 -13.58
CA HIS A 300 29.87 37.36 -15.04
C HIS A 300 30.99 36.52 -15.68
N GLY A 301 32.23 36.66 -15.18
CA GLY A 301 33.37 35.86 -15.65
C GLY A 301 33.19 34.35 -15.42
N ALA A 302 32.56 33.94 -14.31
CA ALA A 302 32.25 32.54 -14.05
C ALA A 302 31.18 31.98 -15.02
N VAL A 303 30.14 32.77 -15.33
CA VAL A 303 29.09 32.42 -16.29
C VAL A 303 29.67 32.27 -17.70
N GLU A 304 30.52 33.20 -18.14
CA GLU A 304 31.20 33.12 -19.44
C GLU A 304 32.11 31.91 -19.53
N SER A 305 32.95 31.68 -18.51
CA SER A 305 33.83 30.50 -18.44
C SER A 305 33.04 29.19 -18.54
N TYR A 306 31.89 29.11 -17.86
CA TYR A 306 30.99 27.96 -17.94
C TYR A 306 30.35 27.80 -19.32
N LYS A 307 29.89 28.90 -19.95
CA LYS A 307 29.33 28.91 -21.30
C LYS A 307 30.36 28.45 -22.32
N ASP A 308 31.59 28.95 -22.25
CA ASP A 308 32.70 28.55 -23.12
C ASP A 308 33.05 27.08 -22.95
N GLN A 309 33.10 26.59 -21.72
CA GLN A 309 33.34 25.18 -21.46
C GLN A 309 32.22 24.29 -22.00
N ARG A 310 30.95 24.71 -21.85
CA ARG A 310 29.80 24.02 -22.44
C ARG A 310 29.90 23.97 -23.97
N ASN A 311 30.33 25.07 -24.60
CA ASN A 311 30.56 25.15 -26.03
C ASN A 311 31.71 24.23 -26.47
N LYS A 312 32.83 24.19 -25.74
CA LYS A 312 33.96 23.26 -25.97
C LYS A 312 33.50 21.80 -25.92
N VAL A 313 32.79 21.39 -24.87
CA VAL A 313 32.21 20.04 -24.74
C VAL A 313 31.27 19.73 -25.91
N SER A 314 30.45 20.68 -26.34
CA SER A 314 29.57 20.49 -27.50
C SER A 314 30.35 20.32 -28.81
N ARG A 315 31.42 21.09 -29.02
CA ARG A 315 32.28 20.98 -30.21
C ARG A 315 33.02 19.64 -30.22
N LEU A 316 33.55 19.20 -29.08
CA LEU A 316 34.20 17.89 -28.93
C LEU A 316 33.25 16.73 -29.21
N LYS A 317 32.02 16.77 -28.67
CA LYS A 317 30.99 15.79 -29.01
C LYS A 317 30.71 15.71 -30.51
N LYS A 318 30.62 16.86 -31.19
CA LYS A 318 30.44 16.92 -32.65
C LYS A 318 31.65 16.34 -33.39
N LYS A 319 32.88 16.63 -32.93
CA LYS A 319 34.12 16.05 -33.50
C LYS A 319 34.12 14.52 -33.38
N ILE A 320 33.88 14.00 -32.19
CA ILE A 320 33.79 12.55 -31.90
C ILE A 320 32.73 11.89 -32.79
N SER A 321 31.56 12.50 -32.94
CA SER A 321 30.48 11.92 -33.75
C SER A 321 30.80 11.80 -35.25
N ARG A 322 31.78 12.58 -35.74
CA ARG A 322 32.17 12.59 -37.16
C ARG A 322 33.21 11.51 -37.48
N THR A 323 33.99 11.06 -36.50
CA THR A 323 35.01 10.01 -36.66
C THR A 323 34.37 8.67 -37.05
N GLU A 324 34.96 7.96 -38.01
CA GLU A 324 34.44 6.67 -38.51
C GLU A 324 34.44 5.60 -37.43
N GLY A 325 35.53 5.46 -36.68
CA GLY A 325 35.62 4.50 -35.59
C GLY A 325 34.55 4.72 -34.51
N PHE A 326 34.17 5.97 -34.22
CA PHE A 326 33.08 6.23 -33.27
C PHE A 326 31.72 5.77 -33.80
N ARG A 327 31.47 5.78 -35.11
CA ARG A 327 30.21 5.27 -35.67
C ARG A 327 30.08 3.77 -35.46
N GLU A 328 31.17 3.03 -35.62
CA GLU A 328 31.20 1.58 -35.38
C GLU A 328 31.11 1.26 -33.90
N TYR A 329 31.88 1.95 -33.06
CA TYR A 329 31.78 1.85 -31.61
C TYR A 329 30.37 2.19 -31.10
N LYS A 330 29.72 3.20 -31.70
CA LYS A 330 28.34 3.56 -31.38
C LYS A 330 27.35 2.44 -31.72
N LYS A 331 27.54 1.68 -32.82
CA LYS A 331 26.70 0.52 -33.12
C LYS A 331 26.82 -0.56 -32.04
N ILE A 332 28.03 -0.79 -31.51
CA ILE A 332 28.26 -1.74 -30.41
C ILE A 332 27.51 -1.29 -29.16
N ILE A 333 27.62 -0.01 -28.80
CA ILE A 333 26.89 0.57 -27.66
C ILE A 333 25.37 0.49 -27.87
N ASP A 334 24.87 0.84 -29.05
CA ASP A 334 23.43 0.85 -29.30
C ASP A 334 22.87 -0.58 -29.29
N MET A 335 23.63 -1.59 -29.74
CA MET A 335 23.29 -3.00 -29.55
C MET A 335 23.30 -3.40 -28.06
N ALA A 336 24.30 -2.97 -27.30
CA ALA A 336 24.37 -3.19 -25.85
C ALA A 336 23.19 -2.55 -25.11
N LYS A 337 22.73 -1.37 -25.53
CA LYS A 337 21.52 -0.76 -24.96
C LYS A 337 20.27 -1.58 -25.25
N PHE A 338 20.14 -2.10 -26.47
CA PHE A 338 19.01 -2.95 -26.84
C PHE A 338 18.98 -4.24 -26.01
N THR A 339 20.13 -4.88 -25.78
CA THR A 339 20.23 -6.05 -24.91
C THR A 339 19.95 -5.72 -23.44
N VAL A 340 20.41 -4.57 -22.92
CA VAL A 340 20.02 -4.09 -21.56
C VAL A 340 18.50 -3.94 -21.44
N GLU A 341 17.84 -3.34 -22.43
CA GLU A 341 16.38 -3.17 -22.41
C GLU A 341 15.67 -4.53 -22.50
N LYS A 342 16.22 -5.49 -23.26
CA LYS A 342 15.74 -6.88 -23.26
C LYS A 342 15.90 -7.53 -21.88
N ILE A 343 17.04 -7.38 -21.22
CA ILE A 343 17.26 -7.86 -19.84
C ILE A 343 16.22 -7.26 -18.88
N LYS A 344 15.94 -5.96 -18.98
CA LYS A 344 14.92 -5.28 -18.16
C LYS A 344 13.54 -5.90 -18.35
N ARG A 345 13.14 -6.18 -19.60
CA ARG A 345 11.87 -6.86 -19.93
C ARG A 345 11.83 -8.29 -19.38
N LEU A 346 12.90 -9.04 -19.52
CA LEU A 346 13.01 -10.41 -18.98
C LEU A 346 12.96 -10.42 -17.44
N LYS A 347 13.65 -9.49 -16.76
CA LYS A 347 13.54 -9.32 -15.30
C LYS A 347 12.11 -8.99 -14.86
N ALA A 348 11.39 -8.14 -15.60
CA ALA A 348 9.98 -7.86 -15.32
C ALA A 348 9.07 -9.08 -15.57
N ARG A 349 9.34 -9.88 -16.61
CA ARG A 349 8.63 -11.15 -16.85
C ARG A 349 8.92 -12.18 -15.76
N SER A 350 10.17 -12.31 -15.31
CA SER A 350 10.58 -13.19 -14.22
C SER A 350 9.86 -12.84 -12.92
N ARG A 351 9.82 -11.55 -12.55
CA ARG A 351 9.06 -11.08 -11.37
C ARG A 351 7.58 -11.45 -11.43
N ARG A 352 6.91 -11.22 -12.57
CA ARG A 352 5.51 -11.62 -12.76
C ARG A 352 5.30 -13.13 -12.60
N LEU A 353 6.24 -13.93 -13.09
CA LEU A 353 6.17 -15.39 -12.99
C LEU A 353 6.41 -15.88 -11.56
N ILE A 354 7.34 -15.26 -10.82
CA ILE A 354 7.56 -15.51 -9.39
C ILE A 354 6.27 -15.25 -8.60
N ASN A 355 5.68 -14.06 -8.76
CA ASN A 355 4.44 -13.72 -8.06
C ASN A 355 3.32 -14.71 -8.42
N ARG A 356 3.22 -15.15 -9.67
CA ARG A 356 2.22 -16.15 -10.08
C ARG A 356 2.48 -17.51 -9.44
N ILE A 357 3.73 -17.94 -9.31
CA ILE A 357 4.11 -19.18 -8.61
C ILE A 357 3.73 -19.08 -7.13
N GLU A 358 4.03 -17.97 -6.45
CA GLU A 358 3.65 -17.74 -5.05
C GLU A 358 2.12 -17.79 -4.84
N GLN A 359 1.34 -17.30 -5.80
CA GLN A 359 -0.12 -17.39 -5.73
C GLN A 359 -0.68 -18.79 -6.04
N ILE A 360 0.06 -19.62 -6.78
CA ILE A 360 -0.33 -21.01 -7.10
C ILE A 360 0.21 -21.99 -6.03
N GLU A 361 1.16 -21.55 -5.17
CA GLU A 361 1.60 -22.31 -4.00
C GLU A 361 0.36 -22.69 -3.16
N PRO A 362 0.23 -23.95 -2.70
CA PRO A 362 -1.07 -24.52 -2.36
C PRO A 362 -1.78 -23.70 -1.29
N SER A 363 -2.78 -22.91 -1.72
CA SER A 363 -3.64 -22.11 -0.83
C SER A 363 -4.25 -22.99 0.27
N GLY A 364 -4.51 -24.27 -0.04
CA GLY A 364 -5.04 -25.24 0.89
C GLY A 364 -4.20 -25.47 2.16
N TRP A 365 -2.86 -25.36 2.12
CA TRP A 365 -2.05 -25.47 3.35
C TRP A 365 -2.12 -24.19 4.19
N LYS A 366 -2.13 -23.03 3.52
CA LYS A 366 -2.32 -21.74 4.20
C LYS A 366 -3.69 -21.67 4.87
N GLU A 367 -4.74 -22.02 4.14
CA GLU A 367 -6.11 -22.13 4.65
C GLU A 367 -6.19 -23.15 5.80
N PHE A 368 -5.53 -24.30 5.67
CA PHE A 368 -5.45 -25.30 6.74
C PHE A 368 -4.84 -24.72 8.02
N LEU A 369 -3.72 -24.00 7.92
CA LEU A 369 -3.08 -23.36 9.08
C LEU A 369 -3.96 -22.28 9.71
N GLN A 370 -4.60 -21.44 8.89
CA GLN A 370 -5.52 -20.40 9.38
C GLN A 370 -6.69 -21.01 10.17
N ILE A 371 -7.33 -22.05 9.63
CA ILE A 371 -8.41 -22.78 10.30
C ILE A 371 -7.88 -23.50 11.57
N SER A 372 -6.67 -24.05 11.52
CA SER A 372 -6.03 -24.67 12.69
C SER A 372 -5.86 -23.68 13.84
N ASN A 373 -5.46 -22.43 13.55
CA ASN A 373 -5.32 -21.39 14.56
C ASN A 373 -6.66 -21.02 15.21
N VAL A 374 -7.72 -20.88 14.40
CA VAL A 374 -9.10 -20.66 14.90
C VAL A 374 -9.51 -21.79 15.85
N ILE A 375 -9.31 -23.04 15.44
CA ILE A 375 -9.65 -24.22 16.24
C ILE A 375 -8.86 -24.27 17.56
N HIS A 376 -7.60 -23.86 17.54
CA HIS A 376 -6.73 -23.83 18.72
C HIS A 376 -7.16 -22.77 19.73
N GLU A 377 -7.34 -21.53 19.27
CA GLU A 377 -7.71 -20.42 20.14
C GLU A 377 -9.17 -20.56 20.63
N ALA A 378 -10.07 -21.14 19.82
CA ALA A 378 -11.44 -21.49 20.23
C ALA A 378 -11.51 -22.66 21.24
N ARG A 379 -10.37 -23.26 21.61
CA ARG A 379 -10.28 -24.44 22.49
C ARG A 379 -11.14 -25.61 21.99
N ALA A 380 -11.21 -25.80 20.68
CA ALA A 380 -11.82 -26.99 20.08
C ALA A 380 -10.82 -28.16 19.99
N LEU A 381 -9.54 -27.86 19.73
CA LEU A 381 -8.44 -28.82 19.74
C LEU A 381 -7.15 -28.14 20.20
N ASP A 382 -6.40 -28.75 21.11
CA ASP A 382 -5.03 -28.32 21.38
C ASP A 382 -4.09 -28.99 20.36
N ILE A 383 -3.50 -28.17 19.48
CA ILE A 383 -2.60 -28.65 18.42
C ILE A 383 -1.34 -29.30 19.01
N ASN A 384 -0.86 -28.83 20.16
CA ASN A 384 0.41 -29.30 20.73
C ASN A 384 0.26 -30.67 21.40
N THR A 385 -0.89 -30.89 22.04
CA THR A 385 -1.18 -32.14 22.76
C THR A 385 -2.05 -33.10 21.95
N HIS A 386 -2.57 -32.66 20.80
CA HIS A 386 -3.56 -33.36 19.98
C HIS A 386 -4.84 -33.74 20.74
N VAL A 387 -5.14 -33.02 21.83
CA VAL A 387 -6.29 -33.28 22.70
C VAL A 387 -7.51 -32.51 22.18
N ILE A 388 -8.57 -33.23 21.81
CA ILE A 388 -9.82 -32.64 21.34
C ILE A 388 -10.76 -32.36 22.51
N PHE A 389 -11.26 -31.13 22.59
CA PHE A 389 -12.19 -30.69 23.62
C PHE A 389 -13.63 -31.01 23.24
N PRO A 390 -14.60 -30.96 24.18
CA PRO A 390 -15.99 -31.32 23.87
C PRO A 390 -16.61 -30.51 22.72
N LEU A 391 -16.27 -29.22 22.60
CA LEU A 391 -16.67 -28.38 21.45
C LEU A 391 -16.14 -28.95 20.13
N GLY A 392 -14.87 -29.35 20.10
CA GLY A 392 -14.25 -29.96 18.93
C GLY A 392 -14.83 -31.34 18.61
N GLU A 393 -15.19 -32.14 19.62
CA GLU A 393 -15.85 -33.44 19.42
C GLU A 393 -17.19 -33.28 18.71
N THR A 394 -18.02 -32.32 19.14
CA THR A 394 -19.29 -32.00 18.48
C THR A 394 -19.06 -31.45 17.07
N ALA A 395 -18.12 -30.51 16.90
CA ALA A 395 -17.78 -29.92 15.61
C ALA A 395 -17.21 -30.93 14.61
N ALA A 396 -16.47 -31.95 15.08
CA ALA A 396 -15.94 -33.01 14.22
C ALA A 396 -17.04 -33.99 13.74
N ALA A 397 -18.14 -34.11 14.49
CA ALA A 397 -19.21 -35.07 14.24
C ALA A 397 -20.37 -34.50 13.40
N ILE A 398 -20.58 -33.18 13.42
CA ILE A 398 -21.61 -32.51 12.62
C ILE A 398 -21.10 -32.21 11.21
N ARG A 399 -22.03 -32.18 10.24
CA ARG A 399 -21.78 -31.75 8.86
C ARG A 399 -22.57 -30.49 8.56
N GLY A 400 -21.89 -29.49 8.03
CA GLY A 400 -22.48 -28.22 7.60
C GLY A 400 -21.42 -27.31 6.98
N GLU A 401 -21.81 -26.08 6.66
CA GLU A 401 -20.90 -25.08 6.07
C GLU A 401 -19.85 -24.58 7.08
N ASN A 402 -20.25 -24.41 8.33
CA ASN A 402 -19.37 -24.02 9.43
C ASN A 402 -19.65 -24.91 10.64
N GLU A 403 -18.92 -26.03 10.75
CA GLU A 403 -19.17 -27.02 11.79
C GLU A 403 -18.85 -26.50 13.20
N LEU A 404 -17.93 -25.54 13.33
CA LEU A 404 -17.62 -24.87 14.60
C LEU A 404 -18.81 -24.02 15.06
N TRP A 405 -19.36 -23.19 14.18
CA TRP A 405 -20.55 -22.37 14.48
C TRP A 405 -21.74 -23.24 14.90
N LEU A 406 -22.03 -24.29 14.13
CA LEU A 406 -23.14 -25.20 14.45
C LEU A 406 -22.94 -25.89 15.81
N ALA A 407 -21.73 -26.35 16.12
CA ALA A 407 -21.43 -26.96 17.41
C ALA A 407 -21.57 -25.97 18.58
N MET A 408 -21.16 -24.70 18.40
CA MET A 408 -21.34 -23.66 19.42
C MET A 408 -22.82 -23.40 19.70
N VAL A 409 -23.65 -23.31 18.65
CA VAL A 409 -25.10 -23.09 18.80
C VAL A 409 -25.77 -24.28 19.47
N LEU A 410 -25.49 -25.50 19.01
CA LEU A 410 -26.13 -26.72 19.54
C LEU A 410 -25.76 -27.03 20.99
N ARG A 411 -24.60 -26.57 21.46
CA ARG A 411 -24.20 -26.70 22.87
C ARG A 411 -24.73 -25.57 23.76
N ASN A 412 -25.43 -24.59 23.19
CA ASN A 412 -25.99 -23.48 23.95
C ASN A 412 -27.30 -23.89 24.65
N LYS A 413 -27.39 -23.58 25.95
CA LYS A 413 -28.57 -23.91 26.79
C LYS A 413 -29.84 -23.17 26.37
N VAL A 414 -29.73 -22.09 25.58
CA VAL A 414 -30.88 -21.34 25.07
C VAL A 414 -31.85 -22.20 24.24
N LEU A 415 -31.38 -23.33 23.69
CA LEU A 415 -32.19 -24.23 22.87
C LEU A 415 -33.05 -25.22 23.69
N LEU A 416 -32.80 -25.37 24.99
CA LEU A 416 -33.44 -26.41 25.81
C LEU A 416 -34.93 -26.15 26.05
N ASP A 417 -35.32 -24.88 26.12
CA ASP A 417 -36.69 -24.46 26.41
C ASP A 417 -37.58 -24.42 25.14
N LEU A 418 -37.02 -24.71 23.97
CA LEU A 418 -37.73 -24.63 22.70
C LEU A 418 -38.59 -25.88 22.46
N LYS A 419 -39.82 -25.65 21.99
CA LYS A 419 -40.67 -26.71 21.44
C LYS A 419 -40.04 -27.28 20.16
N PRO A 420 -40.35 -28.53 19.76
CA PRO A 420 -39.80 -29.13 18.54
C PRO A 420 -39.93 -28.25 17.28
N ALA A 421 -41.09 -27.61 17.06
CA ALA A 421 -41.30 -26.71 15.93
C ALA A 421 -40.46 -25.42 16.00
N GLN A 422 -40.28 -24.86 17.20
CA GLN A 422 -39.45 -23.67 17.43
C GLN A 422 -37.96 -24.00 17.25
N LEU A 423 -37.53 -25.19 17.70
CA LEU A 423 -36.17 -25.68 17.49
C LEU A 423 -35.86 -25.83 15.99
N ALA A 424 -36.79 -26.40 15.23
CA ALA A 424 -36.65 -26.50 13.77
C ALA A 424 -36.49 -25.12 13.12
N ALA A 425 -37.28 -24.13 13.55
CA ALA A 425 -37.22 -22.76 13.06
C ALA A 425 -35.87 -22.08 13.34
N VAL A 426 -35.30 -22.30 14.54
CA VAL A 426 -33.96 -21.79 14.88
C VAL A 426 -32.89 -22.49 14.05
N LEU A 427 -32.92 -23.81 13.90
CA LEU A 427 -31.91 -24.51 13.09
C LEU A 427 -32.01 -24.18 11.60
N ALA A 428 -33.20 -23.88 11.08
CA ALA A 428 -33.39 -23.41 9.71
C ALA A 428 -32.62 -22.11 9.42
N SER A 429 -32.54 -21.22 10.42
CA SER A 429 -31.77 -19.97 10.28
C SER A 429 -30.27 -20.21 10.08
N LEU A 430 -29.75 -21.38 10.48
CA LEU A 430 -28.35 -21.76 10.34
C LEU A 430 -28.03 -22.42 8.99
N VAL A 431 -29.04 -22.79 8.20
CA VAL A 431 -28.91 -23.57 6.95
C VAL A 431 -29.62 -22.93 5.76
N SER A 432 -29.96 -21.65 5.87
CA SER A 432 -30.68 -20.86 4.87
C SER A 432 -29.77 -20.25 3.79
N GLU A 433 -28.49 -20.63 3.74
CA GLU A 433 -27.56 -20.08 2.75
C GLU A 433 -28.04 -20.34 1.30
N GLY A 434 -28.10 -19.26 0.52
CA GLY A 434 -28.48 -19.30 -0.89
C GLY A 434 -29.98 -19.48 -1.15
N ILE A 435 -30.83 -19.39 -0.12
CA ILE A 435 -32.29 -19.28 -0.27
C ILE A 435 -32.64 -17.85 -0.69
N LYS A 436 -33.59 -17.69 -1.63
CA LYS A 436 -33.96 -16.38 -2.18
C LYS A 436 -35.48 -16.19 -2.16
N VAL A 437 -35.91 -15.01 -1.74
CA VAL A 437 -37.30 -14.57 -1.93
C VAL A 437 -37.47 -14.04 -3.34
N ARG A 438 -38.57 -14.42 -4.02
CA ARG A 438 -38.94 -13.90 -5.34
C ARG A 438 -40.37 -13.34 -5.28
N PRO A 439 -40.55 -12.10 -4.80
CA PRO A 439 -41.89 -11.50 -4.72
C PRO A 439 -42.48 -11.32 -6.13
N TRP A 440 -43.71 -11.79 -6.32
CA TRP A 440 -44.50 -11.55 -7.54
C TRP A 440 -45.84 -10.90 -7.18
N LYS A 441 -46.51 -10.26 -8.15
CA LYS A 441 -47.64 -9.32 -7.94
C LYS A 441 -48.73 -9.75 -6.94
N ASN A 442 -48.94 -11.05 -6.70
CA ASN A 442 -49.89 -11.59 -5.71
C ASN A 442 -49.28 -12.56 -4.67
N ASN A 443 -47.98 -12.92 -4.73
CA ASN A 443 -47.30 -13.83 -3.79
C ASN A 443 -46.25 -13.05 -2.98
N SER A 444 -46.66 -12.52 -1.83
CA SER A 444 -45.78 -11.74 -0.95
C SER A 444 -45.77 -12.23 0.50
N TYR A 445 -46.45 -13.34 0.80
CA TYR A 445 -46.58 -13.79 2.18
C TYR A 445 -45.40 -14.69 2.58
N ILE A 446 -44.82 -14.39 3.73
CA ILE A 446 -43.85 -15.22 4.44
C ILE A 446 -44.34 -15.33 5.87
N TYR A 447 -44.46 -16.55 6.38
CA TYR A 447 -44.88 -16.77 7.75
C TYR A 447 -43.82 -16.18 8.71
N GLU A 448 -44.28 -15.34 9.63
CA GLU A 448 -43.41 -14.76 10.64
C GLU A 448 -43.08 -15.80 11.73
N PRO A 449 -41.81 -15.86 12.19
CA PRO A 449 -41.43 -16.73 13.29
C PRO A 449 -42.05 -16.24 14.62
N SER A 450 -42.26 -17.17 15.54
CA SER A 450 -42.75 -16.81 16.88
C SER A 450 -41.76 -15.91 17.62
N THR A 451 -42.27 -15.12 18.56
CA THR A 451 -41.46 -14.20 19.38
C THR A 451 -40.34 -14.94 20.13
N THR A 452 -40.59 -16.19 20.55
CA THR A 452 -39.57 -17.04 21.18
C THR A 452 -38.42 -17.32 20.22
N VAL A 453 -38.72 -17.69 18.97
CA VAL A 453 -37.70 -17.98 17.94
C VAL A 453 -36.88 -16.72 17.62
N ILE A 454 -37.54 -15.58 17.42
CA ILE A 454 -36.86 -14.29 17.17
C ILE A 454 -35.91 -13.93 18.31
N ASN A 455 -36.36 -14.07 19.57
CA ASN A 455 -35.53 -13.76 20.73
C ASN A 455 -34.28 -14.65 20.80
N VAL A 456 -34.40 -15.93 20.48
CA VAL A 456 -33.25 -16.84 20.43
C VAL A 456 -32.31 -16.48 19.29
N ILE A 457 -32.82 -16.20 18.09
CA ILE A 457 -31.98 -15.80 16.95
C ILE A 457 -31.22 -14.50 17.26
N ASN A 458 -31.88 -13.49 17.82
CA ASN A 458 -31.24 -12.24 18.22
C ASN A 458 -30.13 -12.45 19.28
N PHE A 459 -30.35 -13.38 20.22
CA PHE A 459 -29.33 -13.74 21.20
C PHE A 459 -28.13 -14.44 20.53
N LEU A 460 -28.37 -15.33 19.57
CA LEU A 460 -27.32 -16.01 18.81
C LEU A 460 -26.54 -15.06 17.89
N ASP A 461 -27.16 -13.99 17.40
CA ASP A 461 -26.50 -13.02 16.52
C ASP A 461 -25.30 -12.34 17.21
N GLY A 462 -25.41 -12.04 18.51
CA GLY A 462 -24.28 -11.53 19.28
C GLY A 462 -23.10 -12.52 19.36
N GLN A 463 -23.38 -13.82 19.46
CA GLN A 463 -22.35 -14.87 19.43
C GLN A 463 -21.77 -15.06 18.02
N ARG A 464 -22.61 -14.92 16.99
CA ARG A 464 -22.21 -14.98 15.59
C ARG A 464 -21.25 -13.87 15.23
N SER A 465 -21.55 -12.61 15.60
CA SER A 465 -20.66 -11.47 15.34
C SER A 465 -19.28 -11.68 15.96
N PHE A 466 -19.23 -12.18 17.20
CA PHE A 466 -17.96 -12.52 17.85
C PHE A 466 -17.17 -13.58 17.08
N LEU A 467 -17.83 -14.66 16.64
CA LEU A 467 -17.17 -15.73 15.88
C LEU A 467 -16.68 -15.24 14.50
N VAL A 468 -17.43 -14.37 13.84
CA VAL A 468 -17.02 -13.77 12.56
C VAL A 468 -15.76 -12.93 12.73
N GLU A 469 -15.74 -12.01 13.70
CA GLU A 469 -14.55 -11.20 14.02
C GLU A 469 -13.35 -12.09 14.42
N PHE A 470 -13.61 -13.15 15.18
CA PHE A 470 -12.61 -14.13 15.58
C PHE A 470 -12.01 -14.89 14.39
N GLN A 471 -12.82 -15.28 13.41
CA GLN A 471 -12.35 -15.90 12.17
C GLN A 471 -11.54 -14.92 11.31
N GLU A 472 -12.01 -13.68 11.19
CA GLU A 472 -11.35 -12.62 10.42
C GLU A 472 -9.96 -12.30 10.97
N LYS A 473 -9.78 -12.30 12.30
CA LYS A 473 -8.48 -12.15 12.96
C LYS A 473 -7.43 -13.16 12.46
N HIS A 474 -7.86 -14.36 12.10
CA HIS A 474 -7.01 -15.43 11.56
C HIS A 474 -7.02 -15.52 10.03
N GLY A 475 -7.71 -14.61 9.35
CA GLY A 475 -7.86 -14.58 7.89
C GLY A 475 -8.73 -15.71 7.34
N VAL A 476 -9.68 -16.22 8.14
CA VAL A 476 -10.68 -17.21 7.73
C VAL A 476 -11.98 -16.50 7.38
N ASN A 477 -12.52 -16.73 6.18
CA ASN A 477 -13.77 -16.12 5.71
C ASN A 477 -14.83 -17.18 5.40
N ILE A 478 -15.19 -17.98 6.40
CA ILE A 478 -16.25 -18.99 6.30
C ILE A 478 -17.55 -18.37 6.83
N SER A 479 -18.63 -18.48 6.06
CA SER A 479 -19.95 -17.94 6.41
C SER A 479 -20.45 -18.54 7.73
N CYS A 480 -20.93 -17.67 8.63
CA CYS A 480 -21.69 -18.07 9.82
C CYS A 480 -23.16 -17.71 9.57
N CYS A 481 -23.91 -18.60 8.92
CA CYS A 481 -25.30 -18.34 8.56
C CYS A 481 -26.19 -18.21 9.80
N LEU A 482 -27.04 -17.17 9.82
CA LEU A 482 -28.08 -16.92 10.82
C LEU A 482 -29.11 -15.95 10.23
N ASP A 483 -30.08 -16.49 9.51
CA ASP A 483 -31.14 -15.70 8.86
C ASP A 483 -32.53 -16.08 9.37
N SER A 484 -33.20 -15.14 10.06
CA SER A 484 -34.55 -15.32 10.58
C SER A 484 -35.65 -15.26 9.53
N GLN A 485 -35.35 -14.76 8.32
CA GLN A 485 -36.37 -14.48 7.29
C GLN A 485 -37.25 -15.68 6.98
N PHE A 486 -36.69 -16.90 7.01
CA PHE A 486 -37.40 -18.12 6.64
C PHE A 486 -37.81 -18.99 7.83
N SER A 487 -37.44 -18.60 9.06
CA SER A 487 -37.68 -19.42 10.26
C SER A 487 -39.17 -19.68 10.50
N GLY A 488 -40.05 -18.71 10.25
CA GLY A 488 -41.49 -18.88 10.45
C GLY A 488 -42.14 -19.86 9.48
N MET A 489 -41.64 -19.95 8.24
CA MET A 489 -42.07 -20.98 7.28
C MET A 489 -41.79 -22.39 7.81
N VAL A 490 -40.59 -22.57 8.35
CA VAL A 490 -40.18 -23.86 8.91
C VAL A 490 -40.94 -24.17 10.20
N GLU A 491 -41.18 -23.17 11.05
CA GLU A 491 -41.99 -23.32 12.26
C GLU A 491 -43.41 -23.79 11.92
N ALA A 492 -44.04 -23.19 10.90
CA ALA A 492 -45.36 -23.56 10.42
C ALA A 492 -45.39 -25.00 9.90
N TRP A 493 -44.39 -25.39 9.09
CA TRP A 493 -44.26 -26.77 8.61
C TRP A 493 -44.10 -27.78 9.74
N ALA A 494 -43.21 -27.50 10.70
CA ALA A 494 -42.97 -28.34 11.86
C ALA A 494 -44.16 -28.37 12.85
N SER A 495 -45.07 -27.39 12.75
CA SER A 495 -46.34 -27.36 13.50
C SER A 495 -47.47 -28.16 12.84
N GLY A 496 -47.25 -28.69 11.63
CA GLY A 496 -48.19 -29.59 10.95
C GLY A 496 -48.97 -28.98 9.79
N LEU A 497 -48.69 -27.74 9.37
CA LEU A 497 -49.38 -27.10 8.24
C LEU A 497 -49.22 -27.90 6.93
N THR A 498 -50.24 -28.00 6.08
CA THR A 498 -50.10 -28.77 4.84
C THR A 498 -49.28 -28.02 3.79
N TRP A 499 -48.66 -28.74 2.84
CA TRP A 499 -47.86 -28.12 1.77
C TRP A 499 -48.68 -27.14 0.93
N ARG A 500 -49.95 -27.48 0.66
CA ARG A 500 -50.87 -26.61 -0.09
C ARG A 500 -51.15 -25.29 0.65
N GLU A 501 -51.38 -25.35 1.96
CA GLU A 501 -51.61 -24.15 2.79
C GLU A 501 -50.35 -23.29 2.92
N MET A 502 -49.18 -23.92 3.03
CA MET A 502 -47.90 -23.21 3.14
C MET A 502 -47.51 -22.52 1.82
N MET A 503 -47.84 -23.12 0.68
CA MET A 503 -47.53 -22.55 -0.66
C MET A 503 -48.53 -21.50 -1.15
N MET A 504 -49.69 -21.36 -0.50
CA MET A 504 -50.69 -20.35 -0.86
C MET A 504 -50.12 -18.95 -0.64
N ASP A 505 -50.08 -18.13 -1.69
CA ASP A 505 -49.53 -16.77 -1.70
C ASP A 505 -48.06 -16.62 -1.22
N CYS A 506 -47.30 -17.73 -1.21
CA CYS A 506 -45.93 -17.82 -0.72
C CYS A 506 -44.92 -17.08 -1.62
N ALA A 507 -44.11 -16.19 -1.05
CA ALA A 507 -43.10 -15.42 -1.79
C ALA A 507 -41.84 -16.24 -2.19
N MET A 508 -41.79 -17.53 -1.86
CA MET A 508 -40.68 -18.44 -2.13
C MET A 508 -41.02 -19.45 -3.23
N ASP A 509 -39.98 -19.88 -3.94
CA ASP A 509 -40.07 -20.97 -4.92
C ASP A 509 -40.21 -22.32 -4.21
N GLU A 510 -41.02 -23.22 -4.77
CA GLU A 510 -41.23 -24.57 -4.24
C GLU A 510 -39.90 -25.31 -4.02
N GLY A 511 -38.95 -25.17 -4.95
CA GLY A 511 -37.63 -25.81 -4.84
C GLY A 511 -36.77 -25.20 -3.74
N ASP A 512 -36.83 -23.87 -3.55
CA ASP A 512 -36.09 -23.19 -2.50
C ASP A 512 -36.64 -23.56 -1.11
N LEU A 513 -37.96 -23.61 -0.95
CA LEU A 513 -38.60 -24.04 0.31
C LEU A 513 -38.35 -25.52 0.61
N ALA A 514 -38.49 -26.40 -0.39
CA ALA A 514 -38.19 -27.82 -0.22
C ALA A 514 -36.72 -28.06 0.18
N ARG A 515 -35.78 -27.32 -0.44
CA ARG A 515 -34.36 -27.36 -0.10
C ARG A 515 -34.11 -26.89 1.33
N LEU A 516 -34.73 -25.81 1.78
CA LEU A 516 -34.62 -25.32 3.15
C LEU A 516 -35.15 -26.34 4.17
N LEU A 517 -36.35 -26.90 3.93
CA LEU A 517 -36.93 -27.91 4.81
C LEU A 517 -36.05 -29.16 4.87
N ARG A 518 -35.55 -29.63 3.73
CA ARG A 518 -34.66 -30.81 3.68
C ARG A 518 -33.37 -30.59 4.45
N ARG A 519 -32.68 -29.45 4.24
CA ARG A 519 -31.48 -29.10 5.01
C ARG A 519 -31.75 -29.01 6.51
N THR A 520 -32.92 -28.49 6.89
CA THR A 520 -33.32 -28.42 8.30
C THR A 520 -33.58 -29.81 8.88
N ILE A 521 -34.23 -30.71 8.14
CA ILE A 521 -34.40 -32.12 8.55
C ILE A 521 -33.03 -32.80 8.69
N ASP A 522 -32.12 -32.58 7.75
CA ASP A 522 -30.80 -33.21 7.77
C ASP A 522 -29.96 -32.75 8.98
N ILE A 523 -30.04 -31.48 9.39
CA ILE A 523 -29.35 -31.02 10.61
C ILE A 523 -30.04 -31.55 11.87
N LEU A 524 -31.37 -31.55 11.93
CA LEU A 524 -32.14 -32.11 13.06
C LEU A 524 -31.86 -33.61 13.26
N ALA A 525 -31.74 -34.37 12.16
CA ALA A 525 -31.43 -35.80 12.18
C ALA A 525 -29.98 -36.12 12.60
N GLN A 526 -29.08 -35.14 12.53
CA GLN A 526 -27.72 -35.25 13.04
C GLN A 526 -27.64 -35.04 14.55
N VAL A 527 -28.41 -34.10 15.12
CA VAL A 527 -28.34 -33.70 16.54
C VAL A 527 -28.36 -34.88 17.53
N PRO A 528 -29.24 -35.90 17.41
CA PRO A 528 -29.27 -37.05 18.33
C PRO A 528 -28.01 -37.92 18.32
N LYS A 529 -27.18 -37.82 17.27
CA LYS A 529 -25.96 -38.62 17.07
C LYS A 529 -24.70 -37.87 17.51
N LEU A 530 -24.81 -36.59 17.84
CA LEU A 530 -23.68 -35.75 18.20
C LEU A 530 -23.21 -36.04 19.65
N PRO A 531 -21.89 -36.07 19.88
CA PRO A 531 -21.34 -36.13 21.23
C PRO A 531 -21.57 -34.81 21.98
N ASP A 532 -21.67 -34.89 23.31
CA ASP A 532 -21.75 -33.74 24.21
C ASP A 532 -22.92 -32.77 23.94
N ILE A 533 -24.08 -33.31 23.55
CA ILE A 533 -25.34 -32.58 23.42
C ILE A 533 -26.32 -33.01 24.51
N ASP A 534 -27.11 -32.05 25.02
CA ASP A 534 -28.11 -32.31 26.06
C ASP A 534 -29.20 -33.30 25.58
N PRO A 535 -29.57 -34.32 26.38
CA PRO A 535 -30.59 -35.30 26.01
C PRO A 535 -31.97 -34.70 25.69
N ILE A 536 -32.35 -33.57 26.29
CA ILE A 536 -33.61 -32.87 25.99
C ILE A 536 -33.56 -32.35 24.56
N LEU A 537 -32.45 -31.71 24.18
CA LEU A 537 -32.25 -31.21 22.82
C LEU A 537 -32.26 -32.35 21.80
N GLN A 538 -31.61 -33.48 22.12
CA GLN A 538 -31.64 -34.67 21.26
C GLN A 538 -33.06 -35.20 21.02
N ARG A 539 -33.90 -35.25 22.08
CA ARG A 539 -35.30 -35.69 21.97
C ARG A 539 -36.14 -34.70 21.16
N ASN A 540 -36.01 -33.41 21.42
CA ASN A 540 -36.75 -32.37 20.70
C ASN A 540 -36.35 -32.32 19.22
N ALA A 541 -35.06 -32.48 18.91
CA ALA A 541 -34.58 -32.52 17.54
C ALA A 541 -35.12 -33.75 16.78
N LYS A 542 -35.12 -34.92 17.42
CA LYS A 542 -35.71 -36.13 16.84
C LYS A 542 -37.21 -35.95 16.59
N ALA A 543 -37.96 -35.46 17.57
CA ALA A 543 -39.39 -35.20 17.43
C ALA A 543 -39.71 -34.20 16.30
N ALA A 544 -38.90 -33.15 16.17
CA ALA A 544 -39.04 -32.19 15.08
C ALA A 544 -38.74 -32.81 13.71
N SER A 545 -37.65 -33.57 13.61
CA SER A 545 -37.27 -34.29 12.39
C SER A 545 -38.38 -35.24 11.93
N ASP A 546 -38.94 -36.03 12.85
CA ASP A 546 -39.98 -37.02 12.55
C ASP A 546 -41.28 -36.36 12.05
N VAL A 547 -41.63 -35.17 12.57
CA VAL A 547 -42.82 -34.41 12.14
C VAL A 547 -42.60 -33.71 10.80
N MET A 548 -41.39 -33.22 10.55
CA MET A 548 -41.05 -32.51 9.32
C MET A 548 -40.86 -33.44 8.13
N ASP A 549 -40.43 -34.68 8.34
CA ASP A 549 -40.18 -35.68 7.29
C ASP A 549 -41.50 -36.33 6.81
N ARG A 550 -42.29 -35.55 6.06
CA ARG A 550 -43.60 -35.96 5.52
C ARG A 550 -43.80 -35.46 4.08
N PRO A 551 -44.78 -36.00 3.33
CA PRO A 551 -45.00 -35.60 1.94
C PRO A 551 -45.29 -34.10 1.80
N PRO A 552 -44.75 -33.41 0.77
CA PRO A 552 -43.97 -33.97 -0.36
C PRO A 552 -42.47 -34.12 -0.09
N ILE A 553 -41.95 -33.64 1.04
CA ILE A 553 -40.50 -33.59 1.31
C ILE A 553 -39.88 -34.98 1.47
N SER A 554 -40.60 -35.90 2.11
CA SER A 554 -40.16 -37.29 2.28
C SER A 554 -40.05 -38.07 0.97
N GLU A 555 -40.82 -37.69 -0.05
CA GLU A 555 -40.84 -38.35 -1.37
C GLU A 555 -39.67 -37.91 -2.27
N LEU A 556 -39.05 -36.76 -1.98
CA LEU A 556 -37.88 -36.24 -2.69
C LEU A 556 -36.58 -36.97 -2.33
N ALA A 557 -36.60 -37.86 -1.34
CA ALA A 557 -35.45 -38.65 -0.89
C ALA A 557 -35.34 -40.03 -1.60
N GLY A 558 -36.23 -40.31 -2.55
CA GLY A 558 -36.31 -41.57 -3.32
C GLY A 558 -35.49 -41.58 -4.61
#